data_AF-A0A927NCU3-F1
#
_entry.id   AF-A0A927NCU3-F1
#
_cell.length_a   1.000
_cell.length_b   1.000
_cell.length_c   1.000
_cell.angle_alpha   90.00
_cell.angle_beta   90.00
_cell.angle_gamma   90.00
#
_symmetry.space_group_name_H-M   'P 1'
#
loop_
_entity.id
_entity.type
_entity.pdbx_description
1 polymer ?
#
loop_
_entity_poly.entity_id
_entity_poly.type
_entity_poly.pdbx_seq_one_letter_code
_entity_poly.pdbx_strand_id
1 'polypeptide(L)'
;NALIPRGGAGLIRACVENAKVPCIQTGTGICHVYVDKDANLEKALTIIENAKTSRPSVCNAEEVLLVHENIAKEFLPKLYERLCLIRKAQEKQPVELRCDAPAFKLLSSLQEAENYVKLAGEQDFDTEFLNYILAVKILSNVEEAIAHISAHSTGHSDCIVSEDSDVCERFALCVDSAAVYINASTRFTDGGEFGKGCEIGISTQKLHARGPMGLTELCSYKYIVKGTGQIRV
;
A
#
# COMPACT_ATOMS: atom_id res chain seq x y z
N ASN A 1 -20.55 -11.76 18.61
CA ASN A 1 -21.18 -11.13 17.45
C ASN A 1 -20.27 -10.03 16.94
N ALA A 2 -19.91 -10.05 15.66
CA ALA A 2 -19.10 -9.03 15.00
C ALA A 2 -19.73 -8.66 13.65
N LEU A 3 -19.58 -7.41 13.22
CA LEU A 3 -20.02 -6.91 11.92
C LEU A 3 -18.80 -6.72 11.02
N ILE A 4 -18.89 -7.17 9.76
CA ILE A 4 -17.83 -7.02 8.77
C ILE A 4 -18.46 -6.35 7.53
N PRO A 5 -18.46 -5.00 7.45
CA PRO A 5 -19.04 -4.31 6.30
C PRO A 5 -18.17 -4.51 5.05
N ARG A 6 -18.84 -4.79 3.92
CA ARG A 6 -18.22 -4.89 2.59
C ARG A 6 -18.99 -4.00 1.61
N GLY A 7 -18.27 -3.09 0.96
CA GLY A 7 -18.85 -2.11 0.04
C GLY A 7 -17.96 -0.87 -0.05
N GLY A 8 -18.50 0.23 -0.57
CA GLY A 8 -17.76 1.49 -0.69
C GLY A 8 -17.47 2.14 0.67
N ALA A 9 -16.50 3.07 0.67
CA ALA A 9 -16.02 3.75 1.88
C ALA A 9 -17.15 4.40 2.71
N GLY A 10 -18.18 4.95 2.06
CA GLY A 10 -19.33 5.56 2.75
C GLY A 10 -20.15 4.55 3.57
N LEU A 11 -20.38 3.34 3.04
CA LEU A 11 -21.09 2.27 3.77
C LEU A 11 -20.24 1.80 4.96
N ILE A 12 -18.95 1.57 4.72
CA ILE A 12 -18.01 1.12 5.76
C ILE A 12 -17.97 2.14 6.90
N ARG A 13 -17.81 3.43 6.59
CA ARG A 13 -17.80 4.52 7.56
C ARG A 13 -19.08 4.56 8.38
N ALA A 14 -20.24 4.49 7.71
CA ALA A 14 -21.53 4.48 8.39
C ALA A 14 -21.67 3.29 9.37
N CYS A 15 -21.20 2.10 9.00
CA CYS A 15 -21.19 0.94 9.90
C CYS A 15 -20.23 1.12 11.09
N VAL A 16 -19.02 1.64 10.87
CA VAL A 16 -18.02 1.85 11.92
C VAL A 16 -18.49 2.90 12.94
N GLU A 17 -19.10 4.00 12.47
CA GLU A 17 -19.52 5.11 13.34
C GLU A 17 -20.79 4.78 14.15
N ASN A 18 -21.69 3.95 13.63
CA ASN A 18 -23.02 3.76 14.22
C ASN A 18 -23.23 2.39 14.88
N ALA A 19 -22.39 1.39 14.60
CA ALA A 19 -22.60 0.05 15.15
C ALA A 19 -22.28 -0.01 16.65
N LYS A 20 -23.17 -0.66 17.40
CA LYS A 20 -22.95 -1.00 18.82
C LYS A 20 -22.19 -2.33 19.01
N VAL A 21 -22.14 -3.15 17.96
CA VAL A 21 -21.36 -4.39 17.93
C VAL A 21 -19.95 -4.11 17.38
N PRO A 22 -18.91 -4.87 17.77
CA PRO A 22 -17.58 -4.71 17.19
C PRO A 22 -17.61 -4.82 15.67
N CYS A 23 -17.03 -3.82 15.00
CA CYS A 23 -16.90 -3.76 13.55
C CYS A 23 -15.46 -4.04 13.14
N ILE A 24 -15.25 -4.98 12.23
CA ILE A 24 -13.95 -5.19 11.59
C ILE A 24 -14.00 -4.52 10.22
N GLN A 25 -13.33 -3.38 10.12
CA GLN A 25 -13.27 -2.55 8.91
C GLN A 25 -12.38 -3.19 7.86
N THR A 26 -12.88 -3.24 6.62
CA THR A 26 -12.11 -3.67 5.44
C THR A 26 -12.38 -2.68 4.31
N GLY A 27 -11.39 -2.35 3.48
CA GLY A 27 -11.65 -1.70 2.18
C GLY A 27 -11.28 -0.21 2.02
N THR A 28 -10.21 0.27 2.67
CA THR A 28 -9.52 1.51 2.27
C THR A 28 -8.02 1.28 2.26
N GLY A 29 -7.35 1.64 1.17
CA GLY A 29 -6.01 1.18 0.84
C GLY A 29 -5.11 2.20 0.16
N ILE A 30 -4.68 3.23 0.88
CA ILE A 30 -3.61 4.12 0.40
C ILE A 30 -2.29 3.42 0.65
N CYS A 31 -1.86 2.63 -0.34
CA CYS A 31 -0.67 1.79 -0.27
C CYS A 31 0.54 2.49 -0.89
N HIS A 32 1.70 2.38 -0.24
CA HIS A 32 2.94 3.02 -0.69
C HIS A 32 3.97 2.01 -1.18
N VAL A 33 4.78 2.44 -2.15
CA VAL A 33 6.08 1.83 -2.43
C VAL A 33 7.16 2.89 -2.26
N TYR A 34 8.17 2.62 -1.44
CA TYR A 34 9.38 3.44 -1.31
C TYR A 34 10.54 2.79 -2.04
N VAL A 35 11.13 3.52 -3.00
CA VAL A 35 12.34 3.11 -3.73
C VAL A 35 13.52 3.83 -3.13
N ASP A 36 14.33 3.07 -2.40
CA ASP A 36 15.50 3.57 -1.69
C ASP A 36 16.70 3.83 -2.63
N LYS A 37 17.69 4.58 -2.16
CA LYS A 37 18.91 4.89 -2.94
C LYS A 37 19.69 3.64 -3.35
N ASP A 38 19.65 2.57 -2.57
CA ASP A 38 20.39 1.33 -2.81
C ASP A 38 19.51 0.27 -3.51
N ALA A 39 18.38 0.67 -4.09
CA ALA A 39 17.48 -0.22 -4.80
C ALA A 39 18.04 -0.71 -6.13
N ASN A 40 17.79 -1.98 -6.46
CA ASN A 40 17.85 -2.43 -7.84
C ASN A 40 16.70 -1.78 -8.65
N LEU A 41 17.04 -0.88 -9.57
CA LEU A 41 16.05 -0.07 -10.29
C LEU A 41 15.11 -0.90 -11.17
N GLU A 42 15.58 -1.94 -11.85
CA GLU A 42 14.70 -2.81 -12.65
C GLU A 42 13.74 -3.62 -11.76
N LYS A 43 14.24 -4.13 -10.62
CA LYS A 43 13.40 -4.78 -9.61
C LYS A 43 12.29 -3.83 -9.14
N ALA A 44 12.64 -2.58 -8.83
CA ALA A 44 11.67 -1.56 -8.44
C ALA A 44 10.62 -1.30 -9.52
N LEU A 45 11.03 -1.13 -10.79
CA LEU A 45 10.11 -0.93 -11.92
C LEU A 45 9.12 -2.09 -12.07
N THR A 46 9.60 -3.34 -11.98
CA THR A 46 8.74 -4.53 -12.06
C THR A 46 7.75 -4.60 -10.90
N ILE A 47 8.19 -4.30 -9.68
CA ILE A 47 7.33 -4.28 -8.49
C ILE A 47 6.23 -3.24 -8.64
N ILE A 48 6.58 -1.99 -8.98
CA ILE A 48 5.64 -0.88 -9.11
C ILE A 48 4.64 -1.11 -10.25
N GLU A 49 5.12 -1.59 -11.41
CA GLU A 49 4.24 -1.94 -12.52
C GLU A 49 3.20 -2.99 -12.11
N ASN A 50 3.62 -4.02 -11.38
CA ASN A 50 2.70 -5.02 -10.84
C ASN A 50 1.75 -4.42 -9.80
N ALA A 51 2.27 -3.65 -8.85
CA ALA A 51 1.54 -3.10 -7.72
C ALA A 51 0.43 -2.13 -8.17
N LYS A 52 0.72 -1.24 -9.14
CA LYS A 52 -0.26 -0.29 -9.67
C LYS A 52 -1.18 -0.90 -10.73
N THR A 53 -0.65 -1.69 -11.66
CA THR A 53 -1.36 -1.97 -12.94
C THR A 53 -1.97 -3.35 -13.07
N SER A 54 -1.63 -4.31 -12.20
CA SER A 54 -2.21 -5.66 -12.28
C SER A 54 -3.72 -5.68 -11.99
N ARG A 55 -4.16 -4.87 -11.02
CA ARG A 55 -5.57 -4.67 -10.68
C ARG A 55 -5.72 -3.32 -9.96
N PRO A 56 -5.86 -2.19 -10.66
CA PRO A 56 -5.86 -0.86 -10.05
C PRO A 56 -7.10 -0.58 -9.17
N SER A 57 -8.18 -1.35 -9.31
CA SER A 57 -9.46 -1.12 -8.63
C SER A 57 -9.60 -1.84 -7.27
N VAL A 58 -8.51 -2.33 -6.70
CA VAL A 58 -8.52 -2.99 -5.37
C VAL A 58 -7.67 -2.24 -4.35
N CYS A 59 -8.05 -2.38 -3.09
CA CYS A 59 -7.46 -1.70 -1.93
C CYS A 59 -6.00 -2.07 -1.59
N ASN A 60 -5.34 -2.95 -2.34
CA ASN A 60 -3.92 -3.22 -2.16
C ASN A 60 -3.09 -2.81 -3.40
N ALA A 61 -3.72 -2.12 -4.36
CA ALA A 61 -3.01 -1.46 -5.44
C ALA A 61 -2.19 -0.31 -4.85
N GLU A 62 -0.98 -0.10 -5.35
CA GLU A 62 -0.16 1.05 -4.98
C GLU A 62 -0.86 2.35 -5.39
N GLU A 63 -0.93 3.33 -4.49
CA GLU A 63 -1.51 4.66 -4.78
C GLU A 63 -0.45 5.77 -4.71
N VAL A 64 0.62 5.56 -3.94
CA VAL A 64 1.68 6.54 -3.73
C VAL A 64 3.06 5.90 -3.91
N LEU A 65 3.87 6.48 -4.78
CA LEU A 65 5.27 6.16 -4.99
C LEU A 65 6.17 7.20 -4.31
N LEU A 66 7.07 6.72 -3.46
CA LEU A 66 8.10 7.53 -2.81
C LEU A 66 9.45 7.15 -3.39
N VAL A 67 10.25 8.13 -3.83
CA VAL A 67 11.54 7.88 -4.47
C VAL A 67 12.64 8.66 -3.76
N HIS A 68 13.72 7.99 -3.41
CA HIS A 68 14.88 8.65 -2.85
C HIS A 68 15.51 9.62 -3.88
N GLU A 69 15.82 10.85 -3.47
CA GLU A 69 16.34 11.90 -4.32
C GLU A 69 17.60 11.55 -5.13
N ASN A 70 18.48 10.69 -4.57
CA ASN A 70 19.74 10.30 -5.19
C ASN A 70 19.56 9.46 -6.46
N ILE A 71 18.45 8.74 -6.57
CA ILE A 71 18.14 7.91 -7.75
C ILE A 71 17.07 8.55 -8.65
N ALA A 72 16.35 9.56 -8.17
CA ALA A 72 15.16 10.09 -8.84
C ALA A 72 15.43 10.55 -10.29
N LYS A 73 16.60 11.14 -10.57
CA LYS A 73 16.99 11.60 -11.92
C LYS A 73 17.14 10.45 -12.92
N GLU A 74 17.59 9.29 -12.47
CA GLU A 74 17.74 8.11 -13.32
C GLU A 74 16.45 7.29 -13.36
N PHE A 75 15.80 7.14 -12.22
CA PHE A 75 14.69 6.24 -12.03
C PHE A 75 13.36 6.75 -12.62
N LEU A 76 13.01 8.01 -12.38
CA LEU A 76 11.71 8.56 -12.82
C LEU A 76 11.53 8.56 -14.35
N PRO A 77 12.53 8.88 -15.18
CA PRO A 77 12.41 8.73 -16.64
C PRO A 77 12.07 7.30 -17.07
N LYS A 78 12.73 6.29 -16.48
CA LYS A 78 12.47 4.86 -16.77
C LYS A 78 11.07 4.44 -16.31
N LEU A 79 10.63 4.96 -15.16
CA LEU A 79 9.27 4.74 -14.66
C LEU A 79 8.22 5.32 -15.62
N TYR A 80 8.43 6.55 -16.10
CA TYR A 80 7.54 7.20 -17.06
C TYR A 80 7.47 6.44 -18.38
N GLU A 81 8.62 6.01 -18.92
CA GLU A 81 8.66 5.16 -20.09
C GLU A 81 7.85 3.88 -19.88
N ARG A 82 8.04 3.17 -18.74
CA ARG A 82 7.36 1.92 -18.44
C ARG A 82 5.86 2.08 -18.26
N LEU A 83 5.44 3.00 -17.40
CA LEU A 83 4.03 3.12 -16.97
C LEU A 83 3.19 4.01 -17.88
N CYS A 84 3.80 4.81 -18.75
CA CYS A 84 3.06 5.67 -19.67
C CYS A 84 3.28 5.24 -21.12
N LEU A 85 4.51 5.36 -21.63
CA LEU A 85 4.80 5.24 -23.06
C LEU A 85 4.69 3.79 -23.56
N ILE A 86 5.33 2.84 -22.88
CA ILE A 86 5.29 1.41 -23.26
C ILE A 86 3.86 0.87 -23.13
N ARG A 87 3.13 1.23 -22.07
CA ARG A 87 1.73 0.83 -21.91
C ARG A 87 0.86 1.35 -23.06
N LYS A 88 1.01 2.63 -23.41
CA LYS A 88 0.31 3.21 -24.56
C LYS A 88 0.64 2.48 -25.85
N ALA A 89 1.93 2.20 -26.10
CA ALA A 89 2.37 1.46 -27.28
C ALA A 89 1.81 0.02 -27.34
N GLN A 90 1.47 -0.55 -26.18
CA GLN A 90 0.79 -1.84 -26.03
C GLN A 90 -0.74 -1.72 -25.99
N GLU A 91 -1.32 -0.57 -26.32
CA GLU A 91 -2.77 -0.28 -26.26
C GLU A 91 -3.38 -0.51 -24.87
N LYS A 92 -2.58 -0.40 -23.82
CA LYS A 92 -3.03 -0.45 -22.41
C LYS A 92 -3.19 0.96 -21.87
N GLN A 93 -4.12 1.12 -20.92
CA GLN A 93 -4.32 2.39 -20.21
C GLN A 93 -3.00 2.85 -19.56
N PRO A 94 -2.47 4.03 -19.94
CA PRO A 94 -1.30 4.65 -19.30
C PRO A 94 -1.63 5.10 -17.88
N VAL A 95 -0.62 5.12 -17.01
CA VAL A 95 -0.75 5.66 -15.65
C VAL A 95 -0.53 7.16 -15.68
N GLU A 96 -1.45 7.91 -15.09
CA GLU A 96 -1.27 9.34 -14.83
C GLU A 96 -0.45 9.55 -13.55
N LEU A 97 0.64 10.30 -13.63
CA LEU A 97 1.55 10.60 -12.53
C LEU A 97 1.21 11.95 -11.92
N ARG A 98 0.82 11.96 -10.64
CA ARG A 98 0.55 13.15 -9.82
C ARG A 98 1.77 13.46 -8.96
N CYS A 99 2.62 14.35 -9.47
CA CYS A 99 3.97 14.54 -8.97
C CYS A 99 4.08 15.73 -8.01
N ASP A 100 4.85 15.60 -6.95
CA ASP A 100 5.33 16.76 -6.21
C ASP A 100 6.18 17.69 -7.10
N ALA A 101 6.48 18.91 -6.61
CA ALA A 101 7.19 19.90 -7.42
C ALA A 101 8.58 19.40 -7.93
N PRO A 102 9.42 18.74 -7.12
CA PRO A 102 10.66 18.12 -7.60
C PRO A 102 10.45 17.06 -8.69
N ALA A 103 9.57 16.09 -8.50
CA ALA A 103 9.31 15.03 -9.48
C ALA A 103 8.68 15.60 -10.76
N PHE A 104 7.76 16.54 -10.63
CA PHE A 104 7.13 17.22 -11.76
C PHE A 104 8.18 17.95 -12.61
N LYS A 105 9.11 18.66 -11.97
CA LYS A 105 10.20 19.35 -12.67
C LYS A 105 11.07 18.37 -13.46
N LEU A 106 11.39 17.20 -12.91
CA LEU A 106 12.20 16.19 -13.60
C LEU A 106 11.48 15.55 -14.79
N LEU A 107 10.19 15.25 -14.64
CA LEU A 107 9.41 14.55 -15.65
C LEU A 107 8.82 15.47 -16.72
N SER A 108 8.56 16.74 -16.38
CA SER A 108 8.01 17.72 -17.34
C SER A 108 8.92 17.98 -18.54
N SER A 109 10.25 17.81 -18.39
CA SER A 109 11.18 17.90 -19.52
C SER A 109 11.10 16.73 -20.50
N LEU A 110 10.43 15.64 -20.14
CA LEU A 110 10.26 14.44 -20.97
C LEU A 110 8.91 14.40 -21.69
N GLN A 111 8.07 15.43 -21.51
CA GLN A 111 6.75 15.47 -22.11
C GLN A 111 6.86 15.67 -23.63
N GLU A 112 6.36 14.70 -24.39
CA GLU A 112 6.04 14.86 -25.81
C GLU A 112 4.55 14.55 -26.03
N ALA A 113 3.85 15.46 -26.72
CA ALA A 113 2.47 15.42 -27.24
C ALA A 113 1.30 15.09 -26.27
N GLU A 114 1.47 14.26 -25.25
CA GLU A 114 0.42 13.85 -24.30
C GLU A 114 0.85 14.02 -22.84
N ASN A 115 -0.11 14.48 -22.03
CA ASN A 115 0.13 14.98 -20.68
C ASN A 115 -0.24 13.95 -19.60
N TYR A 116 0.61 12.95 -19.40
CA TYR A 116 0.46 11.96 -18.33
C TYR A 116 1.06 12.41 -16.99
N VAL A 117 1.70 13.58 -16.93
CA VAL A 117 2.39 14.06 -15.73
C VAL A 117 1.75 15.38 -15.30
N LYS A 118 1.20 15.40 -14.10
CA LYS A 118 0.55 16.59 -13.52
C LYS A 118 1.18 16.90 -12.18
N LEU A 119 1.12 18.17 -11.77
CA LEU A 119 1.44 18.54 -10.40
C LEU A 119 0.38 17.93 -9.46
N ALA A 120 0.83 17.35 -8.36
CA ALA A 120 -0.04 16.80 -7.32
C ALA A 120 -0.85 17.92 -6.65
N GLY A 121 -2.13 17.69 -6.45
CA GLY A 121 -3.00 18.52 -5.62
C GLY A 121 -2.77 18.27 -4.12
N GLU A 122 -3.38 19.11 -3.28
CA GLU A 122 -3.22 19.03 -1.82
C GLU A 122 -3.67 17.71 -1.19
N GLN A 123 -4.57 16.98 -1.85
CA GLN A 123 -5.16 15.74 -1.34
C GLN A 123 -4.65 14.49 -2.07
N ASP A 124 -3.80 14.62 -3.10
CA ASP A 124 -3.42 13.47 -3.94
C ASP A 124 -2.64 12.40 -3.16
N PHE A 125 -1.88 12.77 -2.13
CA PHE A 125 -1.20 11.82 -1.24
C PHE A 125 -2.13 11.17 -0.21
N ASP A 126 -3.33 11.72 -0.01
CA ASP A 126 -4.37 11.24 0.92
C ASP A 126 -5.55 10.58 0.18
N THR A 127 -5.39 10.28 -1.11
CA THR A 127 -6.46 9.77 -1.98
C THR A 127 -6.19 8.34 -2.43
N GLU A 128 -7.15 7.45 -2.19
CA GLU A 128 -7.23 6.14 -2.82
C GLU A 128 -7.89 6.30 -4.20
N PHE A 129 -7.10 6.27 -5.28
CA PHE A 129 -7.59 6.57 -6.62
C PHE A 129 -8.39 5.43 -7.24
N LEU A 130 -8.05 4.17 -6.91
CA LEU A 130 -8.64 2.96 -7.49
C LEU A 130 -8.63 2.94 -9.04
N ASN A 131 -7.62 3.58 -9.63
CA ASN A 131 -7.52 3.81 -11.06
C ASN A 131 -6.05 3.84 -11.51
N TYR A 132 -5.80 4.04 -12.79
CA TYR A 132 -4.47 4.25 -13.37
C TYR A 132 -3.96 5.68 -13.07
N ILE A 133 -3.89 6.03 -11.78
CA ILE A 133 -3.33 7.26 -11.25
C ILE A 133 -2.36 6.85 -10.13
N LEU A 134 -1.20 7.51 -10.08
CA LEU A 134 -0.15 7.27 -9.08
C LEU A 134 0.40 8.61 -8.60
N ALA A 135 0.32 8.88 -7.29
CA ALA A 135 1.00 10.01 -6.70
C ALA A 135 2.50 9.73 -6.58
N VAL A 136 3.36 10.69 -6.87
CA VAL A 136 4.82 10.52 -6.90
C VAL A 136 5.48 11.62 -6.08
N LYS A 137 6.29 11.23 -5.10
CA LYS A 137 7.03 12.15 -4.22
C LYS A 137 8.51 11.82 -4.19
N ILE A 138 9.36 12.85 -4.21
CA ILE A 138 10.79 12.70 -3.95
C ILE A 138 11.07 13.05 -2.49
N LEU A 139 11.89 12.23 -1.83
CA LEU A 139 12.26 12.37 -0.43
C LEU A 139 13.77 12.21 -0.25
N SER A 140 14.31 12.68 0.87
CA SER A 140 15.76 12.65 1.13
C SER A 140 16.28 11.35 1.75
N ASN A 141 15.42 10.56 2.42
CA ASN A 141 15.85 9.34 3.12
C ASN A 141 14.66 8.48 3.57
N VAL A 142 14.96 7.30 4.15
CA VAL A 142 13.98 6.34 4.67
C VAL A 142 13.14 6.90 5.84
N GLU A 143 13.68 7.80 6.67
CA GLU A 143 12.94 8.36 7.81
C GLU A 143 11.80 9.26 7.33
N GLU A 144 12.05 10.05 6.29
CA GLU A 144 10.98 10.83 5.64
C GLU A 144 9.94 9.93 4.98
N ALA A 145 10.36 8.81 4.39
CA ALA A 145 9.44 7.84 3.81
C ALA A 145 8.53 7.21 4.89
N ILE A 146 9.11 6.78 6.02
CA ILE A 146 8.36 6.26 7.17
C ILE A 146 7.40 7.32 7.71
N ALA A 147 7.86 8.57 7.88
CA ALA A 147 7.04 9.67 8.36
C ALA A 147 5.87 9.98 7.40
N HIS A 148 6.12 9.96 6.08
CA HIS A 148 5.08 10.15 5.08
C HIS A 148 4.05 9.01 5.13
N ILE A 149 4.49 7.76 5.15
CA ILE A 149 3.60 6.59 5.26
C ILE A 149 2.78 6.68 6.54
N SER A 150 3.39 7.04 7.67
CA SER A 150 2.67 7.21 8.94
C SER A 150 1.60 8.31 8.89
N ALA A 151 1.77 9.33 8.04
CA ALA A 151 0.83 10.43 7.91
C ALA A 151 -0.31 10.14 6.92
N HIS A 152 -0.03 9.36 5.87
CA HIS A 152 -0.90 9.24 4.69
C HIS A 152 -1.42 7.82 4.42
N SER A 153 -0.76 6.77 4.93
CA SER A 153 -1.21 5.38 4.75
C SER A 153 -2.49 5.11 5.53
N THR A 154 -3.35 4.26 4.97
CA THR A 154 -4.50 3.70 5.69
C THR A 154 -4.12 2.47 6.52
N GLY A 155 -2.82 2.18 6.66
CA GLY A 155 -2.29 1.05 7.40
C GLY A 155 -2.54 -0.30 6.72
N HIS A 156 -2.68 -0.31 5.39
CA HIS A 156 -3.06 -1.49 4.61
C HIS A 156 -1.82 -2.29 4.18
N SER A 157 -1.13 -1.83 3.13
CA SER A 157 0.02 -2.51 2.55
C SER A 157 1.06 -1.48 2.12
N ASP A 158 2.28 -1.59 2.63
CA ASP A 158 3.35 -0.66 2.27
C ASP A 158 4.65 -1.44 2.01
N CYS A 159 5.44 -0.97 1.05
CA CYS A 159 6.61 -1.69 0.56
C CYS A 159 7.85 -0.81 0.52
N ILE A 160 9.01 -1.39 0.82
CA ILE A 160 10.32 -0.84 0.47
C ILE A 160 11.00 -1.69 -0.60
N VAL A 161 11.65 -1.04 -1.56
CA VAL A 161 12.60 -1.67 -2.48
C VAL A 161 13.99 -1.13 -2.17
N SER A 162 14.89 -1.99 -1.68
CA SER A 162 16.30 -1.68 -1.37
C SER A 162 17.13 -2.97 -1.33
N GLU A 163 18.43 -2.87 -1.61
CA GLU A 163 19.40 -3.95 -1.32
C GLU A 163 20.13 -3.73 0.03
N ASP A 164 19.93 -2.60 0.71
CA ASP A 164 20.47 -2.34 2.05
C ASP A 164 19.59 -3.02 3.11
N SER A 165 20.16 -4.01 3.81
CA SER A 165 19.46 -4.78 4.83
C SER A 165 19.05 -3.96 6.04
N ASP A 166 19.88 -3.00 6.46
CA ASP A 166 19.65 -2.21 7.66
C ASP A 166 18.49 -1.22 7.41
N VAL A 167 18.45 -0.64 6.21
CA VAL A 167 17.33 0.23 5.77
C VAL A 167 16.04 -0.59 5.64
N CYS A 168 16.11 -1.82 5.10
CA CYS A 168 14.95 -2.71 5.02
C CYS A 168 14.39 -3.07 6.39
N GLU A 169 15.25 -3.45 7.34
CA GLU A 169 14.83 -3.77 8.71
C GLU A 169 14.23 -2.56 9.42
N ARG A 170 14.88 -1.39 9.28
CA ARG A 170 14.40 -0.12 9.83
C ARG A 170 12.99 0.22 9.33
N PHE A 171 12.76 0.09 8.02
CA PHE A 171 11.45 0.32 7.41
C PHE A 171 10.41 -0.68 7.94
N ALA A 172 10.74 -1.97 7.91
CA ALA A 172 9.84 -3.04 8.35
C ALA A 172 9.41 -2.92 9.81
N LEU A 173 10.30 -2.44 10.70
CA LEU A 173 10.00 -2.28 12.12
C LEU A 173 9.17 -1.02 12.43
N CYS A 174 9.13 -0.03 11.54
CA CYS A 174 8.54 1.28 11.86
C CYS A 174 7.39 1.72 10.98
N VAL A 175 7.18 1.07 9.84
CA VAL A 175 5.92 1.19 9.12
C VAL A 175 4.87 0.34 9.80
N ASP A 176 3.79 0.98 10.26
CA ASP A 176 2.72 0.35 11.01
C ASP A 176 1.52 0.01 10.12
N SER A 177 1.73 -0.92 9.19
CA SER A 177 0.71 -1.40 8.26
C SER A 177 0.37 -2.87 8.51
N ALA A 178 -0.79 -3.31 7.99
CA ALA A 178 -1.24 -4.68 8.16
C ALA A 178 -0.32 -5.69 7.46
N ALA A 179 0.27 -5.29 6.33
CA ALA A 179 1.38 -6.00 5.69
C ALA A 179 2.47 -5.01 5.28
N VAL A 180 3.71 -5.31 5.66
CA VAL A 180 4.90 -4.56 5.24
C VAL A 180 5.77 -5.46 4.37
N TYR A 181 6.13 -4.98 3.19
CA TYR A 181 6.87 -5.74 2.19
C TYR A 181 8.29 -5.20 2.04
N ILE A 182 9.22 -6.12 1.82
CA ILE A 182 10.58 -5.82 1.37
C ILE A 182 10.73 -6.48 0.00
N ASN A 183 11.02 -5.68 -1.03
CA ASN A 183 11.29 -6.16 -2.39
C ASN A 183 10.16 -7.04 -2.98
N ALA A 184 8.90 -6.75 -2.65
CA ALA A 184 7.73 -7.49 -3.13
C ALA A 184 6.53 -6.58 -3.34
N SER A 185 5.67 -6.92 -4.31
CA SER A 185 4.47 -6.13 -4.63
C SER A 185 3.45 -6.10 -3.49
N THR A 186 2.81 -4.95 -3.27
CA THR A 186 1.69 -4.80 -2.32
C THR A 186 0.48 -5.67 -2.69
N ARG A 187 0.39 -6.10 -3.96
CA ARG A 187 -0.68 -6.97 -4.46
C ARG A 187 -0.74 -8.33 -3.79
N PHE A 188 0.34 -8.76 -3.14
CA PHE A 188 0.38 -9.98 -2.34
C PHE A 188 -0.44 -9.90 -1.05
N THR A 189 -1.00 -8.75 -0.66
CA THR A 189 -1.91 -8.69 0.50
C THR A 189 -3.26 -9.28 0.11
N ASP A 190 -3.34 -10.61 0.17
CA ASP A 190 -4.49 -11.42 -0.22
C ASP A 190 -4.44 -12.74 0.55
N GLY A 191 -5.58 -13.22 1.03
CA GLY A 191 -5.65 -14.45 1.83
C GLY A 191 -5.22 -15.70 1.08
N GLY A 192 -5.45 -15.79 -0.23
CA GLY A 192 -4.96 -16.88 -1.07
C GLY A 192 -3.45 -16.89 -1.16
N GLU A 193 -2.85 -15.74 -1.46
CA GLU A 193 -1.39 -15.56 -1.52
C GLU A 193 -0.71 -15.81 -0.17
N PHE A 194 -1.38 -15.47 0.94
CA PHE A 194 -0.89 -15.72 2.31
C PHE A 194 -1.19 -17.14 2.82
N GLY A 195 -1.68 -18.05 1.96
CA GLY A 195 -1.89 -19.44 2.31
C GLY A 195 -3.08 -19.70 3.26
N LYS A 196 -3.98 -18.72 3.41
CA LYS A 196 -5.22 -18.87 4.19
C LYS A 196 -6.34 -19.59 3.41
N GLY A 197 -6.16 -19.77 2.10
CA GLY A 197 -7.10 -20.44 1.20
C GLY A 197 -8.32 -19.60 0.83
N CYS A 198 -8.90 -18.88 1.79
CA CYS A 198 -9.93 -17.87 1.55
C CYS A 198 -9.70 -16.63 2.44
N GLU A 199 -10.34 -15.53 2.06
CA GLU A 199 -10.47 -14.35 2.92
C GLU A 199 -11.91 -13.82 2.92
N ILE A 200 -12.33 -13.28 4.06
CA ILE A 200 -13.53 -12.43 4.14
C ILE A 200 -13.22 -10.99 3.72
N GLY A 201 -11.99 -10.55 3.99
CA GLY A 201 -11.46 -9.25 3.63
C GLY A 201 -10.16 -8.97 4.38
N ILE A 202 -9.64 -7.75 4.19
CA ILE A 202 -8.37 -7.32 4.77
C ILE A 202 -8.66 -6.28 5.84
N SER A 203 -8.31 -6.60 7.09
CA SER A 203 -8.47 -5.69 8.22
C SER A 203 -7.24 -4.80 8.37
N THR A 204 -7.44 -3.49 8.45
CA THR A 204 -6.38 -2.53 8.79
C THR A 204 -6.35 -2.19 10.29
N GLN A 205 -7.30 -2.73 11.07
CA GLN A 205 -7.39 -2.47 12.50
C GLN A 205 -6.31 -3.24 13.28
N LYS A 206 -5.90 -2.70 14.44
CA LYS A 206 -4.87 -3.33 15.29
C LYS A 206 -5.40 -4.44 16.21
N LEU A 207 -6.67 -4.37 16.60
CA LEU A 207 -7.25 -5.31 17.56
C LEU A 207 -7.92 -6.49 16.86
N HIS A 208 -7.88 -7.65 17.51
CA HIS A 208 -8.46 -8.93 17.06
C HIS A 208 -7.82 -9.55 15.82
N ALA A 209 -7.99 -8.95 14.64
CA ALA A 209 -7.47 -9.44 13.38
C ALA A 209 -6.93 -8.30 12.54
N ARG A 210 -5.73 -8.48 11.97
CA ARG A 210 -5.04 -7.51 11.10
C ARG A 210 -4.47 -8.23 9.89
N GLY A 211 -4.62 -7.64 8.71
CA GLY A 211 -4.29 -8.25 7.42
C GLY A 211 -5.42 -9.12 6.87
N PRO A 212 -5.12 -10.01 5.91
CA PRO A 212 -6.09 -10.92 5.32
C PRO A 212 -6.76 -11.82 6.38
N MET A 213 -8.09 -11.80 6.44
CA MET A 213 -8.86 -12.53 7.45
C MET A 213 -9.42 -13.84 6.90
N GLY A 214 -8.81 -14.96 7.31
CA GLY A 214 -9.29 -16.31 7.05
C GLY A 214 -10.17 -16.85 8.17
N LEU A 215 -10.31 -18.18 8.25
CA LEU A 215 -11.21 -18.83 9.22
C LEU A 215 -10.80 -18.60 10.69
N THR A 216 -9.49 -18.59 10.98
CA THR A 216 -8.99 -18.41 12.35
C THR A 216 -9.36 -17.03 12.91
N GLU A 217 -9.36 -16.00 12.06
CA GLU A 217 -9.73 -14.63 12.45
C GLU A 217 -11.23 -14.48 12.75
N LEU A 218 -12.06 -15.48 12.47
CA LEU A 218 -13.48 -15.52 12.83
C LEU A 218 -13.76 -16.29 14.13
N CYS A 219 -12.72 -16.85 14.71
CA CYS A 219 -12.81 -17.62 15.94
C CYS A 219 -12.51 -16.74 17.16
N SER A 220 -12.97 -17.18 18.33
CA SER A 220 -12.52 -16.68 19.63
C SER A 220 -11.97 -17.84 20.44
N TYR A 221 -11.27 -17.57 21.53
CA TYR A 221 -10.72 -18.59 22.41
C TYR A 221 -11.46 -18.60 23.75
N LYS A 222 -11.44 -19.76 24.41
CA LYS A 222 -11.90 -19.91 25.79
C LYS A 222 -10.93 -20.77 26.57
N TYR A 223 -10.80 -20.52 27.85
CA TYR A 223 -10.03 -21.37 28.75
C TYR A 223 -10.89 -22.54 29.21
N ILE A 224 -10.32 -23.75 29.16
CA ILE A 224 -10.94 -24.96 29.71
C ILE A 224 -10.08 -25.39 30.88
N VAL A 225 -10.57 -25.20 32.11
CA VAL A 225 -9.89 -25.61 33.34
C VAL A 225 -10.53 -26.90 33.85
N LYS A 226 -9.73 -27.97 33.92
CA LYS A 226 -10.16 -29.25 34.46
C LYS A 226 -9.54 -29.43 35.84
N GLY A 227 -10.38 -29.50 36.87
CA GLY A 227 -9.97 -29.71 38.25
C GLY A 227 -10.54 -31.00 38.84
N THR A 228 -9.97 -31.40 39.97
CA THR A 228 -10.35 -32.52 40.84
C THR A 228 -10.55 -32.07 42.30
N GLY A 229 -10.80 -30.78 42.53
CA GLY A 229 -10.99 -30.21 43.88
C GLY A 229 -9.97 -29.14 44.28
N GLN A 230 -9.22 -28.58 43.32
CA GLN A 230 -8.26 -27.50 43.57
C GLN A 230 -9.00 -26.25 44.09
N ILE A 231 -8.48 -25.69 45.18
CA ILE A 231 -8.94 -24.43 45.78
C ILE A 231 -7.85 -23.36 45.65
N ARG A 232 -8.24 -22.08 45.72
CA ARG A 232 -7.32 -20.93 45.79
C ARG A 232 -7.24 -20.47 47.24
N VAL A 233 -6.03 -20.40 47.80
CA VAL A 233 -5.75 -19.92 49.18
C VAL A 233 -5.05 -18.57 49.12
#